data_AF-A0A7W1HKV4-F1
#
_entry.id   AF-A0A7W1HKV4-F1
#
_cell.length_a   1.000
_cell.length_b   1.000
_cell.length_c   1.000
_cell.angle_alpha   90.00
_cell.angle_beta   90.00
_cell.angle_gamma   90.00
#
_symmetry.space_group_name_H-M   'P 1'
#
loop_
_entity.id
_entity.type
_entity.pdbx_description
1 polymer ?
#
loop_
_entity_poly.entity_id
_entity_poly.type
_entity_poly.pdbx_seq_one_letter_code
_entity_poly.pdbx_strand_id
1 'polypeptide(L)'
;HQAIALADPAAYDLGPGRVPGKPVPEIKEAECVGCNLCSLVCPVHGCITMVSVETGLEPLAWADYQTRLAAGDATAFPPHP
;
A
#
# COMPACT_ATOMS: atom_id res chain seq x y z
N HIS A 1 8.65 1.25 -3.00
CA HIS A 1 7.41 1.10 -2.20
C HIS A 1 6.39 0.32 -3.01
N GLN A 2 5.83 -0.73 -2.42
CA GLN A 2 5.12 -1.78 -3.16
C GLN A 2 3.61 -1.52 -3.26
N ALA A 3 3.12 -1.14 -4.44
CA ALA A 3 1.75 -1.42 -4.88
C ALA A 3 1.66 -1.45 -6.41
N ILE A 4 0.96 -2.45 -6.94
CA ILE A 4 0.65 -2.63 -8.36
C ILE A 4 -0.86 -2.57 -8.56
N ALA A 5 -1.22 -2.03 -9.74
CA ALA A 5 -2.33 -2.37 -10.61
C ALA A 5 -3.29 -3.46 -10.11
N LEU A 6 -4.55 -3.04 -10.04
CA LEU A 6 -5.70 -3.90 -9.78
C LEU A 6 -6.00 -4.75 -11.02
N ALA A 7 -6.34 -6.02 -10.81
CA ALA A 7 -6.97 -6.81 -11.86
C ALA A 7 -8.30 -6.15 -12.31
N ASP A 8 -8.68 -6.33 -13.57
CA ASP A 8 -9.93 -5.77 -14.10
C ASP A 8 -11.13 -6.23 -13.24
N PRO A 9 -11.82 -5.32 -12.55
CA PRO A 9 -12.96 -5.68 -11.71
C PRO A 9 -14.15 -6.24 -12.50
N ALA A 10 -14.21 -6.04 -13.83
CA ALA A 10 -15.26 -6.61 -14.68
C ALA A 10 -15.12 -8.13 -14.87
N ALA A 11 -13.95 -8.70 -14.58
CA ALA A 11 -13.71 -10.14 -14.68
C ALA A 11 -14.27 -10.96 -13.50
N TYR A 12 -14.75 -10.29 -12.44
CA TYR A 12 -15.22 -10.94 -11.21
C TYR A 12 -16.67 -10.55 -10.92
N ASP A 13 -17.44 -11.47 -10.32
CA ASP A 13 -18.79 -11.13 -9.86
C ASP A 13 -18.76 -10.07 -8.74
N LEU A 14 -19.91 -9.45 -8.48
CA LEU A 14 -20.00 -8.36 -7.52
C LEU A 14 -19.64 -8.79 -6.08
N GLY A 15 -19.63 -10.07 -5.77
CA GLY A 15 -19.36 -10.61 -4.44
C GLY A 15 -20.29 -10.05 -3.35
N PRO A 16 -20.15 -10.53 -2.11
CA PRO A 16 -20.84 -9.95 -0.96
C PRO A 16 -20.18 -8.61 -0.59
N GLY A 17 -20.56 -7.53 -1.26
CA GLY A 17 -20.10 -6.18 -0.90
C GLY A 17 -20.05 -5.15 -2.04
N ARG A 18 -20.04 -5.56 -3.31
CA ARG A 18 -20.16 -4.58 -4.41
C ARG A 18 -21.63 -4.34 -4.73
N VAL A 19 -22.06 -3.10 -4.58
CA VAL A 19 -23.39 -2.65 -4.97
C VAL A 19 -23.31 -2.11 -6.41
N PRO A 20 -24.25 -2.44 -7.30
CA PRO A 20 -24.31 -1.83 -8.63
C PRO A 20 -24.23 -0.30 -8.55
N GLY A 21 -23.33 0.31 -9.30
CA GLY A 21 -23.10 1.75 -9.30
C GLY A 21 -22.20 2.30 -8.18
N LYS A 22 -21.68 1.46 -7.27
CA LYS A 22 -20.61 1.87 -6.35
C LYS A 22 -19.24 1.80 -7.05
N PRO A 23 -18.34 2.77 -6.80
CA PRO A 23 -16.99 2.74 -7.34
C PRO A 23 -16.21 1.55 -6.77
N VAL A 24 -15.34 0.98 -7.61
CA VAL A 24 -14.38 -0.05 -7.19
C VAL A 24 -13.26 0.65 -6.41
N PRO A 25 -12.87 0.16 -5.22
CA PRO A 25 -11.75 0.73 -4.48
C PRO A 25 -10.46 0.62 -5.28
N GLU A 26 -9.69 1.70 -5.33
CA GLU A 26 -8.41 1.76 -6.03
C GLU A 26 -7.26 2.05 -5.07
N ILE A 27 -6.07 1.52 -5.38
CA ILE A 27 -4.85 1.84 -4.64
C ILE A 27 -4.30 3.15 -5.18
N LYS A 28 -4.16 4.15 -4.30
CA LYS A 28 -3.42 5.37 -4.61
C LYS A 28 -1.92 5.09 -4.52
N GLU A 29 -1.29 4.78 -5.63
CA GLU A 29 0.13 4.38 -5.68
C GLU A 29 1.06 5.42 -5.04
N ALA A 30 0.79 6.71 -5.25
CA ALA A 30 1.57 7.81 -4.68
C ALA A 30 1.55 7.87 -3.13
N GLU A 31 0.52 7.33 -2.49
CA GLU A 31 0.36 7.30 -1.02
C GLU A 31 0.70 5.91 -0.45
N CYS A 32 1.01 4.91 -1.29
CA CYS A 32 1.25 3.56 -0.83
C CYS A 32 2.66 3.42 -0.22
N VAL A 33 2.71 3.06 1.06
CA VAL A 33 3.99 2.83 1.79
C VAL A 33 4.57 1.44 1.55
N GLY A 34 3.82 0.52 0.93
CA GLY A 34 4.25 -0.87 0.70
C GLY A 34 4.08 -1.79 1.91
N CYS A 35 3.04 -1.60 2.71
CA CYS A 35 2.80 -2.38 3.94
C CYS A 35 2.31 -3.82 3.70
N ASN A 36 1.93 -4.18 2.47
CA ASN A 36 1.36 -5.49 2.13
C ASN A 36 0.03 -5.85 2.83
N LEU A 37 -0.63 -4.91 3.53
CA LEU A 37 -1.88 -5.22 4.22
C LEU A 37 -3.04 -5.47 3.25
N CYS A 38 -3.17 -4.66 2.20
CA CYS A 38 -4.28 -4.74 1.25
C CYS A 38 -4.30 -6.06 0.47
N SER A 39 -3.14 -6.56 0.04
CA SER A 39 -3.01 -7.84 -0.67
C SER A 39 -3.36 -9.04 0.22
N LEU A 40 -3.03 -8.97 1.51
CA LEU A 40 -3.31 -10.03 2.49
C LEU A 40 -4.81 -10.12 2.85
N VAL A 41 -5.51 -8.99 2.92
CA VAL A 41 -6.92 -8.95 3.36
C VAL A 41 -7.90 -9.06 2.20
N CYS A 42 -7.45 -8.88 0.96
CA CYS A 42 -8.34 -8.95 -0.20
C CYS A 42 -8.86 -10.39 -0.36
N PRO A 43 -10.19 -10.61 -0.37
CA PRO A 43 -10.75 -11.96 -0.49
C PRO A 43 -10.68 -12.51 -1.91
N VAL A 44 -10.30 -11.69 -2.89
CA VAL A 44 -10.26 -12.07 -4.31
C VAL A 44 -8.84 -12.47 -4.68
N HIS A 45 -8.66 -13.74 -5.03
CA HIS A 45 -7.37 -14.27 -5.46
C HIS A 45 -6.86 -13.54 -6.72
N GLY A 46 -5.61 -13.06 -6.67
CA GLY A 46 -4.97 -12.37 -7.79
C GLY A 46 -5.50 -10.97 -8.07
N CYS A 47 -6.33 -10.39 -7.19
CA CYS A 47 -6.87 -9.04 -7.36
C CYS A 47 -5.80 -7.94 -7.24
N ILE A 48 -4.85 -8.13 -6.33
CA ILE A 48 -3.75 -7.19 -6.05
C ILE A 48 -2.44 -7.91 -6.32
N THR A 49 -1.54 -7.26 -7.06
CA THR A 49 -0.17 -7.74 -7.25
C THR A 49 0.78 -6.85 -6.44
N MET A 50 1.90 -7.40 -5.96
CA MET A 50 2.96 -6.63 -5.30
C MET A 50 4.21 -6.60 -6.19
N VAL A 51 4.70 -5.41 -6.57
CA VAL A 51 5.98 -5.26 -7.31
C VAL A 51 6.93 -4.51 -6.43
N SER A 52 8.22 -4.81 -6.60
CA SER A 52 9.26 -3.90 -6.18
C SER A 52 9.24 -2.67 -7.07
N VAL A 53 9.20 -1.50 -6.44
CA VAL A 53 9.35 -0.19 -7.10
C VAL A 53 10.61 0.43 -6.53
N GLU A 54 11.52 0.80 -7.43
CA GLU A 54 12.74 1.52 -7.09
C GLU A 54 12.40 2.91 -6.56
N THR A 55 13.00 3.28 -5.43
CA THR A 55 12.71 4.55 -4.75
C THR A 55 13.93 5.46 -4.70
N GLY A 56 15.13 4.91 -4.96
CA GLY A 56 16.40 5.62 -4.74
C GLY A 56 16.67 5.95 -3.27
N LEU A 57 15.89 5.38 -2.34
CA LEU A 57 16.09 5.56 -0.90
C LEU A 57 16.95 4.43 -0.34
N GLU A 58 17.88 4.79 0.54
CA GLU A 58 18.66 3.83 1.30
C GLU A 58 17.74 2.95 2.16
N PRO A 59 17.99 1.62 2.21
CA PRO A 59 17.26 0.73 3.11
C PRO A 59 17.37 1.21 4.56
N LEU A 60 16.23 1.27 5.25
CA LEU A 60 16.16 1.71 6.64
C LEU A 60 15.31 0.75 7.46
N ALA A 61 15.92 0.08 8.45
CA ALA A 61 15.15 -0.69 9.41
C ALA A 61 14.48 0.22 10.44
N TRP A 62 13.39 -0.25 11.03
CA TRP A 62 12.67 0.52 12.04
C TRP A 62 13.53 0.89 13.26
N ALA A 63 14.39 -0.01 13.71
CA ALA A 63 15.33 0.26 14.80
C ALA A 63 16.29 1.42 14.46
N ASP A 64 16.83 1.42 13.23
CA ASP A 64 17.71 2.49 12.75
C ASP A 64 16.98 3.83 12.65
N TYR A 65 15.73 3.82 12.18
CA TYR A 65 14.88 5.01 12.18
C TYR A 65 14.71 5.58 13.59
N GLN A 66 14.43 4.75 14.60
CA GLN A 66 14.30 5.20 15.98
C GLN A 66 15.61 5.78 16.53
N THR A 67 16.75 5.13 16.26
CA THR A 67 18.07 5.65 16.66
C THR A 67 18.35 7.02 16.04
N ARG A 68 18.10 7.18 14.74
CA ARG A 68 18.28 8.45 14.03
C ARG A 68 17.33 9.54 14.53
N LEU A 69 16.09 9.18 14.83
CA LEU A 69 15.11 10.10 15.38
C LEU A 69 15.53 10.62 16.77
N ALA A 70 16.05 9.74 17.62
CA ALA A 70 16.58 10.12 18.94
C ALA A 70 17.84 10.98 18.85
N ALA A 71 18.69 10.75 17.85
CA ALA A 71 19.89 11.55 17.58
C ALA A 71 19.58 12.93 16.95
N GLY A 72 18.39 13.12 16.39
CA GLY A 72 18.01 14.34 15.65
C GLY A 72 18.37 14.32 14.16
N ASP A 73 18.83 13.18 13.65
CA ASP A 73 19.28 12.98 12.25
C ASP A 73 18.15 12.51 11.31
N ALA A 74 16.92 12.39 11.83
CA ALA A 74 15.72 12.07 11.08
C ALA A 74 14.54 12.94 11.54
N THR A 75 13.69 13.32 10.59
CA THR A 75 12.45 14.07 10.88
C THR A 75 11.33 13.09 11.19
N ALA A 76 10.55 13.39 12.25
CA ALA A 76 9.33 12.64 12.54
C ALA A 76 8.31 12.81 11.41
N PHE A 77 7.66 11.72 11.00
CA PHE A 77 6.54 11.82 10.09
C PHE A 77 5.41 12.66 10.72
N PRO A 78 4.84 13.63 9.99
CA PRO A 78 3.76 14.43 10.52
C PRO A 78 2.52 13.55 10.79
N PRO A 79 1.70 13.90 11.79
CA PRO A 79 0.41 13.25 11.97
C PRO A 79 -0.45 13.44 10.72
N HIS A 80 -1.20 12.41 10.34
CA HIS A 80 -2.19 12.55 9.28
C HIS A 80 -3.30 13.53 9.74
N PRO A 81 -3.90 14.30 8.82
CA PRO A 81 -5.08 15.10 9.12
C PRO A 81 -6.28 14.23 9.53
#